data_AF-A0A088QD58-F1
#
_entry.id   AF-A0A088QD58-F1
#
_cell.length_a   1.000
_cell.length_b   1.000
_cell.length_c   1.000
_cell.angle_alpha   90.00
_cell.angle_beta   90.00
_cell.angle_gamma   90.00
#
_symmetry.space_group_name_H-M   'P 1'
#
loop_
_entity.id
_entity.type
_entity.pdbx_description
1 polymer ?
#
loop_
_entity_poly.entity_id
_entity_poly.type
_entity_poly.pdbx_seq_one_letter_code
_entity_poly.pdbx_strand_id
1 'polypeptide(L)'
;MVAVEPPTVPVFSSYRCPGNFEIPQDVLSKEATESCSKIREAYECNGLNRCFGFRTKPMISTPLATKYRGYNFELSPEEKIQNPSLYEWNMKKFSSETSERYKFLVIIKYIPRNEMCILRGVAMRSGKEEDECELKLPNR
;
A
#
# COMPACT_ATOMS: atom_id res chain seq x y z
N MET A 1 13.36 19.35 -20.18
CA MET A 1 13.03 18.01 -19.64
C MET A 1 11.73 18.18 -18.88
N VAL A 2 10.62 17.64 -19.38
CA VAL A 2 9.35 17.69 -18.65
C VAL A 2 9.50 16.72 -17.47
N ALA A 3 9.50 17.24 -16.24
CA ALA A 3 9.40 16.39 -15.07
C ALA A 3 8.04 15.70 -15.17
N VAL A 4 8.02 14.42 -15.55
CA VAL A 4 6.82 13.61 -15.49
C VAL A 4 6.57 13.39 -14.01
N GLU A 5 5.57 14.07 -13.46
CA GLU A 5 5.18 13.88 -12.07
C GLU A 5 4.89 12.39 -11.85
N PRO A 6 5.38 11.80 -10.74
CA PRO A 6 5.12 10.40 -10.47
C PRO A 6 3.61 10.17 -10.40
N PRO A 7 3.10 9.05 -10.97
CA PRO A 7 1.68 8.76 -10.93
C PRO A 7 1.20 8.70 -9.49
N THR A 8 0.22 9.55 -9.17
CA THR A 8 -0.44 9.60 -7.87
C THR A 8 -1.45 8.47 -7.76
N VAL A 9 -1.53 7.84 -6.59
CA VAL A 9 -2.60 6.87 -6.32
C VAL A 9 -3.86 7.65 -5.94
N PRO A 10 -4.96 7.56 -6.72
CA PRO A 10 -6.17 8.30 -6.41
C PRO A 10 -6.81 7.75 -5.13
N VAL A 11 -7.00 8.63 -4.15
CA VAL A 11 -7.71 8.34 -2.90
C VAL A 11 -8.80 9.39 -2.72
N PHE A 12 -10.06 8.95 -2.61
CA PHE A 12 -11.23 9.82 -2.62
C PHE A 12 -11.97 9.90 -1.28
N SER A 13 -11.47 9.21 -0.24
CA SER A 13 -12.19 9.08 1.04
C SER A 13 -11.21 8.93 2.19
N SER A 14 -11.65 9.31 3.39
CA SER A 14 -10.98 8.96 4.63
C SER A 14 -11.38 7.56 5.09
N TYR A 15 -10.62 7.01 6.02
CA TYR A 15 -10.91 5.70 6.63
C TYR A 15 -11.03 5.84 8.14
N ARG A 16 -11.87 5.01 8.75
CA ARG A 16 -12.04 4.93 10.21
C ARG A 16 -11.69 3.52 10.68
N CYS A 17 -10.72 3.43 11.57
CA CYS A 17 -10.32 2.16 12.18
C CYS A 17 -11.01 1.97 13.54
N PRO A 18 -11.06 0.72 14.07
CA PRO A 18 -11.57 0.46 15.42
C PRO A 18 -10.87 1.35 16.46
N GLY A 19 -11.61 1.77 17.50
CA GLY A 19 -11.09 2.74 18.48
C GLY A 19 -11.22 4.20 18.05
N ASN A 20 -12.01 4.50 17.01
CA ASN A 20 -12.29 5.86 16.51
C ASN A 20 -11.08 6.59 15.93
N PHE A 21 -10.06 5.86 15.48
CA PHE A 21 -8.94 6.45 14.75
C PHE A 21 -9.40 6.80 13.34
N GLU A 22 -9.39 8.09 13.00
CA GLU A 22 -9.70 8.58 11.66
C GLU A 22 -8.41 8.88 10.92
N ILE A 23 -8.31 8.36 9.71
CA ILE A 23 -7.16 8.55 8.82
C ILE A 23 -7.60 9.47 7.69
N PRO A 24 -7.10 10.72 7.66
CA PRO A 24 -7.46 11.70 6.65
C PRO A 24 -7.10 11.27 5.23
N GLN A 25 -7.87 11.75 4.25
CA GLN A 25 -7.67 11.45 2.83
C GLN A 25 -6.30 11.91 2.31
N ASP A 26 -5.80 13.06 2.76
CA ASP A 26 -4.50 13.61 2.36
C ASP A 26 -3.33 12.74 2.86
N VAL A 27 -3.43 12.25 4.11
CA VAL A 27 -2.46 11.29 4.67
C VAL A 27 -2.47 10.00 3.85
N LEU A 28 -3.64 9.44 3.56
CA LEU A 28 -3.76 8.22 2.75
C LEU A 28 -3.23 8.41 1.33
N SER A 29 -3.56 9.53 0.68
CA SER A 29 -3.09 9.84 -0.67
C SER A 29 -1.57 9.90 -0.72
N LYS A 30 -0.94 10.50 0.29
CA LYS A 30 0.51 10.59 0.40
C LYS A 30 1.14 9.20 0.62
N GLU A 31 0.68 8.47 1.63
CA GLU A 31 1.23 7.16 1.99
C GLU A 31 1.01 6.12 0.87
N ALA A 32 -0.14 6.13 0.20
CA ALA A 32 -0.41 5.27 -0.94
C ALA A 32 0.49 5.58 -2.15
N THR A 33 0.73 6.86 -2.43
CA THR A 33 1.61 7.29 -3.53
C THR A 33 3.07 6.95 -3.24
N GLU A 34 3.53 7.17 -2.02
CA GLU A 34 4.89 6.81 -1.59
C GLU A 34 5.09 5.28 -1.63
N SER A 35 4.12 4.52 -1.11
CA SER A 35 4.09 3.06 -1.20
C SER A 35 4.17 2.57 -2.65
N CYS A 36 3.35 3.13 -3.54
CA CYS A 36 3.35 2.76 -4.95
C CYS A 36 4.72 3.01 -5.61
N SER A 37 5.33 4.16 -5.33
CA SER A 37 6.64 4.52 -5.88
C SER A 37 7.69 3.49 -5.46
N LYS A 38 7.67 3.07 -4.19
CA LYS A 38 8.59 2.04 -3.68
C LYS A 38 8.32 0.64 -4.23
N ILE A 39 7.06 0.29 -4.46
CA ILE A 39 6.72 -0.98 -5.12
C ILE A 39 7.22 -0.97 -6.56
N ARG A 40 7.01 0.11 -7.32
CA ARG A 40 7.48 0.25 -8.71
C ARG A 40 9.01 0.16 -8.81
N GLU A 41 9.75 0.90 -7.98
CA GLU A 41 11.22 0.84 -7.92
C GLU A 41 11.74 -0.61 -7.75
N ALA A 42 11.07 -1.42 -6.92
CA ALA A 42 11.43 -2.83 -6.70
C ALA A 42 11.19 -3.73 -7.93
N TYR A 43 10.28 -3.34 -8.83
CA TYR A 43 9.99 -4.05 -10.07
C TYR A 43 10.88 -3.58 -11.24
N GLU A 44 11.16 -2.28 -11.37
CA GLU A 44 12.01 -1.69 -12.41
C GLU A 44 13.46 -2.22 -12.37
N CYS A 45 13.95 -2.50 -11.17
CA CYS A 45 15.26 -3.11 -10.92
C CYS A 45 15.49 -4.47 -11.61
N ASN A 46 14.45 -5.09 -12.20
CA ASN A 46 14.56 -6.34 -12.98
C ASN A 46 14.71 -6.12 -14.50
N GLY A 47 14.63 -4.88 -15.01
CA GLY A 47 14.67 -4.57 -16.45
C GLY A 47 15.99 -4.02 -16.99
N LEU A 48 16.86 -3.46 -16.15
CA LEU A 48 18.12 -2.83 -16.54
C LEU A 48 19.30 -3.43 -15.76
N ASN A 49 19.87 -4.54 -16.24
CA ASN A 49 21.25 -5.07 -16.07
C ASN A 49 22.14 -4.76 -14.84
N ARG A 50 21.65 -4.24 -13.70
CA ARG A 50 22.43 -3.90 -12.50
C ARG A 50 21.58 -3.93 -11.23
N CYS A 51 21.04 -5.10 -10.90
CA CYS A 51 20.79 -5.46 -9.50
C CYS A 51 21.69 -6.63 -9.17
N PHE A 52 22.82 -6.34 -8.51
CA PHE A 52 23.82 -7.35 -8.16
C PHE A 52 23.21 -8.41 -7.25
N GLY A 53 22.85 -9.56 -7.82
CA GLY A 53 22.52 -10.79 -7.10
C GLY A 53 21.20 -11.44 -7.53
N PHE A 54 21.33 -12.50 -8.34
CA PHE A 54 20.39 -13.62 -8.60
C PHE A 54 19.20 -13.80 -7.63
N ARG A 55 18.22 -12.90 -7.63
CA ARG A 55 16.90 -13.15 -7.03
C ARG A 55 15.82 -12.68 -7.99
N THR A 56 15.27 -13.64 -8.72
CA THR A 56 14.18 -13.53 -9.70
C THR A 56 12.82 -13.13 -9.12
N LYS A 57 12.77 -12.59 -7.90
CA LYS A 57 11.55 -12.11 -7.26
C LYS A 57 11.80 -10.67 -6.80
N PRO A 58 10.92 -9.70 -7.14
CA PRO A 58 11.03 -8.34 -6.66
C PRO A 58 11.05 -8.37 -5.13
N MET A 59 12.24 -8.15 -4.59
CA MET A 59 12.44 -8.00 -3.16
C MET A 59 12.27 -6.51 -2.92
N ILE A 60 11.10 -6.12 -2.41
CA ILE A 60 10.93 -4.74 -1.95
C ILE A 60 11.98 -4.53 -0.86
N SER A 61 13.00 -3.73 -1.15
CA SER A 61 14.18 -3.59 -0.30
C SER A 61 13.95 -2.68 0.90
N THR A 62 12.71 -2.25 1.12
CA THR A 62 12.34 -1.44 2.27
C THR A 62 11.58 -2.30 3.28
N PRO A 63 11.88 -2.24 4.59
CA PRO A 63 11.10 -2.90 5.62
C PRO A 63 9.67 -2.32 5.77
N LEU A 64 9.30 -1.35 4.93
CA LEU A 64 8.04 -0.62 4.99
C LEU A 64 6.99 -1.16 4.03
N ALA A 65 7.37 -1.64 2.83
CA ALA A 65 6.46 -2.33 1.92
C ALA A 65 6.79 -3.82 1.84
N THR A 66 5.84 -4.69 2.20
CA THR A 66 6.00 -6.14 2.05
C THR A 66 4.78 -6.75 1.38
N LYS A 67 4.93 -7.94 0.79
CA LYS A 67 3.77 -8.64 0.22
C LYS A 67 2.76 -8.87 1.34
N TYR A 68 1.53 -8.41 1.15
CA TYR A 68 0.46 -8.55 2.14
C TYR A 68 0.19 -10.03 2.40
N ARG A 69 0.15 -10.41 3.68
CA ARG A 69 -0.12 -11.77 4.16
C ARG A 69 -1.30 -11.85 5.12
N GLY A 70 -2.00 -10.73 5.33
CA GLY A 70 -3.22 -10.72 6.14
C GLY A 70 -4.39 -11.38 5.41
N TYR A 71 -5.54 -11.42 6.08
CA TYR A 71 -6.73 -12.16 5.64
C TYR A 71 -7.92 -11.26 5.31
N ASN A 72 -7.86 -9.96 5.62
CA ASN A 72 -8.98 -9.05 5.40
C ASN A 72 -9.13 -8.65 3.92
N PHE A 73 -8.04 -8.65 3.16
CA PHE A 73 -8.08 -8.29 1.74
C PHE A 73 -7.77 -9.47 0.85
N GLU A 74 -8.76 -9.85 0.04
CA GLU A 74 -8.60 -10.87 -0.98
C GLU A 74 -8.74 -10.28 -2.39
N LEU A 75 -8.02 -10.89 -3.33
CA LEU A 75 -8.16 -10.63 -4.75
C LEU A 75 -9.23 -11.57 -5.31
N SER A 76 -10.20 -11.03 -6.02
CA SER A 76 -11.20 -11.83 -6.72
C SER A 76 -10.55 -12.70 -7.81
N PRO A 77 -11.22 -13.77 -8.27
CA PRO A 77 -10.74 -14.57 -9.40
C PRO A 77 -10.45 -13.73 -10.65
N GLU A 78 -11.30 -12.75 -10.96
CA GLU A 78 -11.17 -11.86 -12.10
C GLU A 78 -9.94 -10.95 -11.96
N GLU A 79 -9.68 -10.47 -10.74
CA GLU A 79 -8.50 -9.65 -10.46
C GLU A 79 -7.22 -10.44 -10.67
N LYS A 80 -7.19 -11.73 -10.28
CA LYS A 80 -6.01 -12.61 -10.40
C LYS A 80 -5.55 -12.80 -11.85
N ILE A 81 -6.43 -12.64 -12.84
CA ILE A 81 -6.10 -12.74 -14.27
C ILE A 81 -5.00 -11.75 -14.68
N GLN A 82 -4.96 -10.58 -14.04
CA GLN A 82 -3.95 -9.54 -14.33
C GLN A 82 -2.61 -9.79 -13.60
N ASN A 83 -2.49 -10.94 -12.91
CA ASN A 83 -1.39 -11.27 -12.01
C ASN A 83 -1.02 -10.16 -11.01
N PRO A 84 -2.01 -9.52 -10.34
CA PRO A 84 -1.72 -8.49 -9.35
C PRO A 84 -1.10 -9.10 -8.09
N SER A 85 -0.40 -8.26 -7.34
CA SER A 85 0.06 -8.59 -5.98
C SER A 85 -0.42 -7.55 -4.99
N LEU A 86 -0.80 -8.00 -3.80
CA LEU A 86 -1.12 -7.12 -2.68
C LEU A 86 0.14 -6.86 -1.85
N TYR A 87 0.31 -5.60 -1.46
CA TYR A 87 1.39 -5.12 -0.63
C TYR A 87 0.83 -4.35 0.56
N GLU A 88 1.44 -4.54 1.72
CA GLU A 88 1.18 -3.72 2.91
C GLU A 88 2.26 -2.67 3.06
N TRP A 89 1.86 -1.44 3.39
CA TRP A 89 2.73 -0.33 3.70
C TRP A 89 2.44 0.23 5.09
N ASN A 90 3.45 0.26 5.96
CA ASN A 90 3.30 0.81 7.30
C ASN A 90 3.36 2.34 7.29
N MET A 91 2.26 2.99 7.67
CA MET A 91 2.17 4.44 7.88
C MET A 91 2.90 4.82 9.18
N LYS A 92 4.22 4.73 9.17
CA LYS A 92 5.05 4.80 10.38
C LYS A 92 4.84 6.11 11.14
N LYS A 93 4.76 7.24 10.42
CA LYS A 93 4.56 8.57 11.01
C LYS A 93 3.19 8.66 11.69
N PHE A 94 2.13 8.33 10.96
CA PHE A 94 0.77 8.33 11.50
C PHE A 94 0.62 7.38 12.70
N SER A 95 1.22 6.19 12.61
CA SER A 95 1.24 5.22 13.70
C SER A 95 1.91 5.82 14.94
N SER A 96 3.13 6.38 14.82
CA SER A 96 3.83 6.98 15.97
C SER A 96 3.11 8.18 16.59
N GLU A 97 2.41 8.98 15.80
CA GLU A 97 1.67 10.16 16.29
C GLU A 97 0.35 9.78 16.96
N THR A 98 -0.26 8.68 16.54
CA THR A 98 -1.61 8.27 16.97
C THR A 98 -1.57 7.22 18.08
N SER A 99 -0.66 6.25 18.01
CA SER A 99 -0.56 5.17 18.99
C SER A 99 0.77 4.43 18.92
N GLU A 100 1.44 4.27 20.06
CA GLU A 100 2.62 3.39 20.16
C GLU A 100 2.28 1.89 20.02
N ARG A 101 1.00 1.53 20.20
CA ARG A 101 0.54 0.13 20.23
C ARG A 101 0.04 -0.38 18.88
N TYR A 102 -0.54 0.50 18.06
CA TYR A 102 -1.19 0.13 16.80
C TYR A 102 -0.34 0.55 15.61
N LYS A 103 -0.24 -0.34 14.63
CA LYS A 103 0.32 -0.02 13.31
C LYS A 103 -0.83 0.17 12.34
N PHE A 104 -0.81 1.25 11.60
CA PHE A 104 -1.77 1.48 10.53
C PHE A 104 -1.12 1.19 9.19
N LEU A 105 -1.81 0.40 8.37
CA LEU A 105 -1.28 -0.16 7.13
C LEU A 105 -2.14 0.26 5.95
N VAL A 106 -1.49 0.74 4.89
CA VAL A 106 -2.12 0.91 3.58
C VAL A 106 -1.93 -0.38 2.79
N ILE A 107 -3.01 -0.94 2.26
CA ILE A 107 -2.95 -2.13 1.40
C ILE A 107 -3.06 -1.69 -0.05
N ILE A 108 -1.99 -1.90 -0.81
CA ILE A 108 -1.89 -1.53 -2.22
C ILE A 108 -1.97 -2.78 -3.09
N LYS A 109 -2.90 -2.77 -4.04
CA LYS A 109 -2.89 -3.69 -5.17
C LYS A 109 -2.00 -3.12 -6.26
N TYR A 110 -0.96 -3.86 -6.63
CA TYR A 110 -0.09 -3.51 -7.74
C TYR A 110 -0.33 -4.46 -8.92
N ILE A 111 -0.50 -3.89 -10.11
CA ILE A 111 -0.65 -4.61 -11.38
C ILE A 111 0.63 -4.35 -12.20
N PRO A 112 1.56 -5.32 -12.28
CA PRO A 112 2.85 -5.10 -12.95
C PRO A 112 2.74 -4.74 -14.43
N ARG A 113 1.73 -5.29 -15.12
CA ARG A 113 1.58 -5.16 -16.59
C ARG A 113 1.43 -3.71 -17.08
N ASN A 114 0.83 -2.85 -16.27
CA ASN A 114 0.58 -1.44 -16.57
C ASN A 114 1.14 -0.52 -15.48
N GLU A 115 2.00 -1.06 -14.61
CA GLU A 115 2.63 -0.37 -13.48
C GLU A 115 1.64 0.39 -12.58
N MET A 116 0.40 -0.11 -12.49
CA MET A 116 -0.68 0.57 -11.81
C MET A 116 -0.76 0.15 -10.34
N CYS A 117 -0.94 1.13 -9.46
CA CYS A 117 -1.23 0.93 -8.05
C CYS A 117 -2.66 1.37 -7.74
N ILE A 118 -3.36 0.57 -6.95
CA ILE A 118 -4.73 0.83 -6.51
C ILE A 118 -4.76 0.65 -4.99
N LEU A 119 -5.29 1.65 -4.28
CA LEU A 119 -5.58 1.51 -2.87
C LEU A 119 -6.68 0.45 -2.69
N ARG A 120 -6.35 -0.67 -2.06
CA ARG A 120 -7.31 -1.75 -1.79
C ARG A 120 -8.08 -1.51 -0.50
N GLY A 121 -7.41 -0.96 0.51
CA GLY A 121 -8.00 -0.64 1.79
C GLY A 121 -6.94 -0.26 2.82
N VAL A 122 -7.39 -0.14 4.07
CA VAL A 122 -6.56 0.25 5.19
C VAL A 122 -6.82 -0.73 6.33
N ALA A 123 -5.77 -1.14 7.03
CA ALA A 123 -5.89 -2.01 8.20
C ALA A 123 -5.17 -1.44 9.41
N MET A 124 -5.68 -1.76 10.59
CA MET A 124 -5.04 -1.54 11.87
C MET A 124 -4.51 -2.88 12.40
N ARG A 125 -3.26 -2.93 12.84
CA ARG A 125 -2.62 -4.15 13.32
C ARG A 125 -2.04 -3.98 14.72
N SER A 126 -2.32 -4.92 15.61
CA SER A 126 -1.71 -5.04 16.94
C SER A 126 -1.22 -6.47 17.19
N GLY A 127 0.10 -6.66 17.26
CA GLY A 127 0.66 -8.01 17.39
C GLY A 127 0.27 -8.92 16.22
N LYS A 128 -0.59 -9.90 16.48
CA LYS A 128 -1.13 -10.86 15.48
C LYS A 128 -2.55 -10.53 15.01
N GLU A 129 -3.19 -9.56 15.64
CA GLU A 129 -4.55 -9.13 15.29
C GLU A 129 -4.49 -8.05 14.22
N GLU A 130 -5.40 -8.13 13.26
CA GLU A 130 -5.54 -7.19 12.16
C GLU A 130 -7.01 -6.93 11.90
N ASP A 131 -7.41 -5.67 12.01
CA ASP A 131 -8.76 -5.21 11.72
C ASP A 131 -8.77 -4.35 10.46
N GLU A 132 -9.73 -4.58 9.58
CA GLU A 132 -9.99 -3.69 8.45
C GLU A 132 -10.60 -2.37 8.94
N CYS A 133 -10.16 -1.26 8.36
CA CYS A 133 -10.74 0.05 8.60
C CYS A 133 -11.87 0.33 7.60
N GLU A 134 -12.92 0.98 8.07
CA GLU A 134 -14.11 1.26 7.27
C GLU A 134 -13.93 2.54 6.43
N LEU A 135 -14.39 2.49 5.18
CA LEU A 135 -14.44 3.66 4.31
C LEU A 135 -15.45 4.68 4.87
N LYS A 136 -15.01 5.91 5.13
CA LYS A 136 -15.90 7.02 5.49
C LYS A 136 -16.25 7.78 4.22
N LEU A 137 -17.44 7.52 3.68
CA LEU A 137 -17.98 8.31 2.57
C LEU A 137 -18.15 9.77 3.02
N PRO A 138 -17.84 10.76 2.16
CA PRO A 138 -18.17 12.14 2.47
C PRO A 138 -19.67 12.24 2.71
N ASN A 139 -20.07 12.83 3.86
CA ASN A 139 -21.47 13.13 4.12
C ASN A 139 -21.99 13.99 2.95
N ARG A 140 -22.99 13.48 2.23
CA ARG A 140 -23.72 14.23 1.22
C ARG A 140 -24.49 15.38 1.84
#